data_AF-A0A348UJI6-F1
#
_entry.id   AF-A0A348UJI6-F1
#
_cell.length_a   1.000
_cell.length_b   1.000
_cell.length_c   1.000
_cell.angle_alpha   90.00
_cell.angle_beta   90.00
_cell.angle_gamma   90.00
#
_symmetry.space_group_name_H-M   'P 1'
#
loop_
_entity.id
_entity.type
_entity.pdbx_description
1 polymer ?
#
loop_
_entity_poly.entity_id
_entity_poly.type
_entity_poly.pdbx_seq_one_letter_code
_entity_poly.pdbx_strand_id
1 'polypeptide(L)'
;VNGAPVWSGNVIEDGVRFSVPAARLNVSQQDRHSLSLGLRVRGSLTDEITLESNVSRFAILEDETRASARNPADPAYTPAGEITAFGDSGWDTAEV
;
A
#
# COMPACT_ATOMS: atom_id res chain seq x y z
N VAL A 1 36.01 0.57 -0.56
CA VAL A 1 35.45 1.81 -0.01
C VAL A 1 34.65 1.45 1.24
N ASN A 2 35.22 1.72 2.42
CA ASN A 2 34.58 1.48 3.72
C ASN A 2 34.13 2.85 4.25
N GLY A 3 32.88 3.21 4.02
CA GLY A 3 32.25 4.39 4.62
C GLY A 3 31.16 3.95 5.59
N ALA A 4 31.06 4.62 6.74
CA ALA A 4 29.93 4.41 7.64
C ALA A 4 28.67 5.05 7.03
N PRO A 5 27.52 4.37 7.06
CA PRO A 5 26.28 4.97 6.56
C PRO A 5 25.87 6.17 7.42
N VAL A 6 25.41 7.23 6.76
CA VAL A 6 24.90 8.46 7.39
C VAL A 6 23.39 8.52 7.18
N TRP A 7 22.62 8.52 8.27
CA TRP A 7 21.16 8.51 8.22
C TRP A 7 20.51 9.86 8.53
N SER A 8 21.25 10.79 9.14
CA SER A 8 20.80 12.16 9.35
C SER A 8 21.94 13.11 9.72
N GLY A 9 21.70 14.43 9.61
CA GLY A 9 22.58 15.49 10.12
C GLY A 9 23.41 16.19 9.05
N ASN A 10 24.37 17.01 9.48
CA ASN A 10 25.32 17.67 8.59
C ASN A 10 26.65 16.91 8.64
N VAL A 11 27.12 16.46 7.48
CA VAL A 11 28.35 15.69 7.34
C VAL A 11 29.33 16.46 6.47
N ILE A 12 30.62 16.37 6.80
CA ILE A 12 31.70 16.92 6.00
C ILE A 12 32.56 15.74 5.55
N GLU A 13 32.63 15.52 4.24
CA GLU A 13 33.47 14.49 3.62
C GLU A 13 34.35 15.18 2.57
N ASP A 14 35.67 14.98 2.64
CA ASP A 14 36.65 15.62 1.74
C ASP A 14 36.49 17.15 1.59
N GLY A 15 36.11 17.83 2.67
CA GLY A 15 35.88 19.29 2.69
C GLY A 15 34.55 19.73 2.08
N VAL A 16 33.75 18.81 1.54
CA VAL A 16 32.41 19.06 1.03
C VAL A 16 31.39 18.84 2.14
N ARG A 17 30.52 19.82 2.35
CA ARG A 17 29.43 19.73 3.33
C ARG A 17 28.17 19.16 2.68
N PHE A 18 27.63 18.11 3.28
CA PHE A 18 26.36 17.51 2.96
C PHE A 18 25.38 17.74 4.11
N SER A 19 24.11 18.02 3.77
CA SER A 19 23.01 17.97 4.72
C SER A 19 22.15 16.76 4.37
N VAL A 20 21.91 15.90 5.36
CA VAL A 20 21.13 14.67 5.26
C VAL A 20 19.90 14.82 6.14
N PRO A 21 18.78 15.33 5.60
CA PRO A 21 17.53 15.39 6.36
C PRO A 21 16.99 13.96 6.58
N ALA A 22 16.76 13.58 7.84
CA ALA A 22 16.27 12.25 8.18
C ALA A 22 14.95 11.89 7.46
N ALA A 23 14.07 12.87 7.31
CA ALA A 23 12.78 12.74 6.62
C ALA A 23 12.89 12.37 5.13
N ARG A 24 14.06 12.56 4.49
CA ARG A 24 14.28 12.13 3.09
C ARG A 24 14.72 10.67 2.96
N LEU A 25 15.08 10.05 4.08
CA LEU A 25 15.45 8.65 4.18
C LEU A 25 14.39 7.85 4.94
N ASN A 26 13.20 8.44 5.09
CA ASN A 26 12.07 7.79 5.73
C ASN A 26 11.60 6.58 4.91
N VAL A 27 10.86 5.69 5.57
CA VAL A 27 10.26 4.52 4.93
C VAL A 27 8.75 4.54 5.14
N SER A 28 8.03 4.07 4.14
CA SER A 28 6.60 3.77 4.22
C SER A 28 6.39 2.37 3.68
N GLN A 29 5.62 1.56 4.40
CA GLN A 29 5.18 0.24 3.96
C GLN A 29 3.66 0.22 3.96
N GLN A 30 3.08 -0.28 2.88
CA GLN A 30 1.66 -0.53 2.75
C GLN A 30 1.42 -2.03 2.67
N ASP A 31 0.48 -2.52 3.47
CA ASP A 31 -0.05 -3.87 3.37
C ASP A 31 -1.53 -3.79 3.00
N ARG A 32 -1.93 -4.51 1.94
CA ARG A 32 -3.29 -4.47 1.41
C ARG A 32 -3.75 -5.86 0.96
N HIS A 33 -4.86 -6.29 1.55
CA HIS A 33 -5.54 -7.53 1.21
C HIS A 33 -6.92 -7.25 0.60
N SER A 34 -7.23 -7.89 -0.53
CA SER A 34 -8.52 -7.73 -1.22
C SER A 34 -9.10 -9.06 -1.66
N LEU A 35 -10.43 -9.15 -1.69
CA LEU A 35 -11.20 -10.30 -2.13
C LEU A 35 -12.18 -9.89 -3.23
N SER A 36 -12.20 -10.65 -4.33
CA SER A 36 -13.19 -10.51 -5.39
C SER A 36 -13.96 -11.82 -5.56
N LEU A 37 -15.28 -11.73 -5.51
CA LEU A 37 -16.20 -12.85 -5.71
C LEU A 37 -17.16 -12.50 -6.85
N GLY A 38 -17.41 -13.45 -7.74
CA GLY A 38 -18.35 -13.28 -8.85
C GLY A 38 -19.19 -14.54 -9.07
N LEU A 39 -20.47 -14.34 -9.36
CA LEU A 39 -21.41 -15.35 -9.82
C LEU A 39 -21.91 -14.95 -11.20
N ARG A 40 -21.82 -15.89 -12.16
CA ARG A 40 -22.35 -15.73 -13.51
C ARG A 40 -23.34 -16.85 -13.79
N VAL A 41 -24.52 -16.48 -14.27
CA VAL A 41 -25.56 -17.41 -14.74
C VAL A 41 -25.81 -17.12 -16.21
N ARG A 42 -25.79 -18.16 -17.06
CA ARG A 42 -26.09 -18.05 -18.49
C ARG A 42 -27.07 -19.13 -18.89
N GLY A 43 -28.09 -18.77 -19.67
CA GLY A 43 -29.08 -19.73 -20.17
C GLY A 43 -29.84 -19.21 -21.38
N SER A 44 -30.32 -20.14 -22.21
CA SER A 44 -31.22 -19.82 -23.32
C SER A 44 -32.65 -19.68 -22.81
N LEU A 45 -33.30 -18.57 -23.12
CA LEU A 45 -34.72 -18.32 -22.83
C LEU A 45 -35.61 -18.84 -23.97
N THR A 46 -35.14 -18.71 -25.21
CA THR A 46 -35.70 -19.32 -26.44
C THR A 46 -34.53 -19.78 -27.33
N ASP A 47 -34.83 -20.36 -28.50
CA ASP A 47 -33.82 -20.73 -29.49
C ASP A 47 -33.04 -19.52 -30.03
N GLU A 48 -33.64 -18.31 -29.97
CA GLU A 48 -33.00 -17.06 -30.41
C GLU A 48 -32.53 -16.15 -29.26
N ILE A 49 -32.98 -16.37 -28.02
CA ILE A 49 -32.70 -15.48 -26.89
C ILE A 49 -31.82 -16.20 -25.86
N THR A 50 -30.64 -15.65 -25.60
CA THR A 50 -29.79 -16.04 -24.47
C THR A 50 -29.77 -14.93 -23.43
N LEU A 51 -30.02 -15.29 -22.18
CA LEU A 51 -29.88 -14.42 -21.03
C LEU A 51 -28.57 -14.75 -20.31
N GLU A 52 -27.87 -13.71 -19.88
CA GLU A 52 -26.76 -13.80 -18.95
C GLU A 52 -26.99 -12.84 -17.80
N SER A 53 -26.61 -13.22 -16.58
CA SER A 53 -26.62 -12.33 -15.44
C SER A 53 -25.32 -12.52 -14.66
N ASN A 54 -24.74 -11.40 -14.24
CA ASN A 54 -23.51 -11.38 -13.46
C ASN A 54 -23.76 -10.58 -12.17
N VAL A 55 -23.33 -11.14 -11.05
CA VAL A 55 -23.29 -10.46 -9.76
C VAL A 55 -21.89 -10.60 -9.22
N SER A 56 -21.27 -9.51 -8.79
CA SER A 56 -19.92 -9.53 -8.23
C SER A 56 -19.80 -8.64 -7.00
N ARG A 57 -18.89 -9.02 -6.10
CA ARG A 57 -18.49 -8.28 -4.92
C ARG A 57 -16.98 -8.10 -4.91
N PHE A 58 -16.53 -6.89 -4.63
CA PHE A 58 -15.14 -6.58 -4.33
C PHE A 58 -15.06 -6.03 -2.91
N ALA A 59 -14.15 -6.58 -2.09
CA ALA A 59 -13.92 -6.14 -0.73
C ALA A 59 -12.44 -5.89 -0.49
N ILE A 60 -12.12 -4.82 0.23
CA ILE A 60 -10.81 -4.64 0.85
C ILE A 60 -10.91 -5.23 2.25
N LEU A 61 -10.15 -6.29 2.51
CA LEU A 61 -10.14 -7.00 3.79
C LEU A 61 -9.23 -6.29 4.80
N GLU A 62 -8.15 -5.70 4.31
CA GLU A 62 -7.16 -4.99 5.10
C GLU A 62 -6.45 -3.95 4.23
N ASP A 63 -6.26 -2.75 4.75
CA ASP A 63 -5.42 -1.70 4.14
C ASP A 63 -4.77 -0.91 5.28
N GLU A 64 -3.49 -1.23 5.53
CA GLU A 64 -2.70 -0.62 6.58
C GLU A 64 -1.45 0.02 5.98
N THR A 65 -1.25 1.30 6.28
CA THR A 65 0.00 2.00 5.96
C THR A 65 0.76 2.30 7.23
N ARG A 66 2.02 1.87 7.29
CA ARG A 66 2.97 2.19 8.35
C ARG A 66 4.07 3.08 7.79
N ALA A 67 4.09 4.34 8.20
CA ALA A 67 5.15 5.28 7.86
C ALA A 67 6.02 5.60 9.08
N SER A 68 7.33 5.70 8.89
CA SER A 68 8.25 6.23 9.92
C SER A 68 8.76 7.60 9.51
N ALA A 69 9.11 8.44 10.49
CA ALA A 69 9.79 9.72 10.23
C ALA A 69 11.30 9.57 9.97
N ARG A 70 11.89 8.39 10.25
CA ARG A 70 13.32 8.09 10.09
C ARG A 70 13.52 6.74 9.40
N ASN A 71 14.70 6.54 8.84
CA ASN A 71 15.08 5.23 8.33
C ASN A 71 15.17 4.20 9.49
N PRO A 72 14.67 2.96 9.37
CA PRO A 72 14.83 1.93 10.39
C PRO A 72 16.29 1.57 10.73
N ALA A 73 17.22 1.85 9.82
CA ALA A 73 18.65 1.67 10.06
C ALA A 73 19.32 2.86 10.78
N ASP A 74 18.61 3.97 11.01
CA ASP A 74 19.09 5.09 11.86
C ASP A 74 19.09 4.63 13.34
N PRO A 75 20.21 4.71 14.09
CA PRO A 75 20.23 4.37 15.51
C PRO A 75 19.25 5.19 16.38
N ALA A 76 18.84 6.37 15.91
CA ALA A 76 17.81 7.19 16.56
C ALA A 76 16.39 6.83 16.11
N TYR A 77 16.21 5.77 15.32
CA TYR A 77 14.92 5.25 14.93
C TYR A 77 14.12 4.80 16.15
N THR A 78 12.83 5.12 16.13
CA THR A 78 11.84 4.50 17.00
C THR A 78 10.71 3.96 16.12
N PRO A 79 10.01 2.90 16.56
CA PRO A 79 8.83 2.41 15.87
C PRO A 79 7.63 3.36 15.97
N ALA A 80 7.80 4.57 16.53
CA ALA A 80 6.79 5.60 16.49
C ALA A 80 6.61 6.05 15.04
N GLY A 81 5.53 5.56 14.44
CA GLY A 81 5.10 5.86 13.08
C GLY A 81 3.60 6.13 13.08
N GLU A 82 3.18 7.02 12.22
CA GLU A 82 1.75 7.27 12.02
C GLU A 82 1.18 6.02 11.32
N ILE A 83 0.36 5.26 12.04
CA ILE A 83 -0.40 4.16 11.46
C ILE A 83 -1.66 4.79 10.87
N THR A 84 -1.79 4.70 9.55
CA THR A 84 -3.05 5.04 8.87
C THR A 84 -3.69 3.74 8.42
N ALA A 85 -4.84 3.41 9.02
CA ALA A 85 -5.65 2.27 8.63
C ALA A 85 -6.87 2.77 7.84
N PHE A 86 -7.06 2.26 6.63
CA PHE A 86 -8.28 2.48 5.85
C PHE A 86 -9.12 1.20 5.90
N GLY A 87 -10.37 1.31 6.36
CA GLY A 87 -11.32 0.19 6.38
C GLY A 87 -12.47 0.41 5.40
N ASP A 88 -12.92 -0.67 4.76
CA ASP A 88 -14.21 -0.78 4.04
C ASP A 88 -14.44 0.15 2.84
N SER A 89 -13.63 0.05 1.77
CA SER A 89 -13.91 0.69 0.46
C SER A 89 -14.30 -0.30 -0.65
N GLY A 90 -14.90 -1.43 -0.28
CA GLY A 90 -15.45 -2.40 -1.23
C GLY A 90 -16.69 -1.88 -1.97
N TRP A 91 -17.06 -2.57 -3.06
CA TRP A 91 -18.29 -2.29 -3.81
C TRP A 91 -18.94 -3.56 -4.37
N ASP A 92 -20.25 -3.50 -4.54
CA ASP A 92 -21.06 -4.55 -5.16
C ASP A 92 -21.48 -4.13 -6.58
N THR A 93 -21.62 -5.09 -7.49
CA THR A 93 -22.05 -4.86 -8.88
C THR A 93 -23.04 -5.95 -9.30
N ALA A 94 -24.09 -5.54 -10.00
CA ALA A 94 -25.08 -6.45 -10.60
C ALA A 94 -25.42 -5.97 -12.01
N GLU A 95 -25.40 -6.90 -12.97
CA GLU A 95 -25.71 -6.66 -14.39
C GLU A 95 -26.46 -7.85 -15.01
N VAL A 96 -27.24 -7.58 -16.06
CA VAL A 96 -28.11 -8.50 -16.80
C VAL A 96 -28.03 -8.17 -18.30
#